data_AF-A0A1I0ILY2-F1
#
_entry.id   AF-A0A1I0ILY2-F1
#
_cell.length_a   1.000
_cell.length_b   1.000
_cell.length_c   1.000
_cell.angle_alpha   90.00
_cell.angle_beta   90.00
_cell.angle_gamma   90.00
#
_symmetry.space_group_name_H-M   'P 1'
#
loop_
_entity.id
_entity.type
_entity.pdbx_description
1 polymer ?
#
loop_
_entity_poly.entity_id
_entity_poly.type
_entity_poly.pdbx_seq_one_letter_code
_entity_poly.pdbx_strand_id
1 'polypeptide(L)'
;MLLTITNTARPATDLGFLLHKHPARVQEFRQSSGTATVFYPEAGEERCTAALLLEIDPVALARARGKGSPDFSLSQYVNDRPYAASSLLAVALGEVFRTARAGRCAARPELPGTALPLELTLPALPCRGGPDLAHRLFEPLGWEVEARSLPLDEGFPEWGESRYVRLVLRGSVRVADALNHLYVLLPVLDDGKHYWIAPDEVDKLIRAGEGWLRGHPERGLITRRYLGRRWSLARTALARLAELGDETEEHLEPALAEDAPPEATAADEAAAAEAEAAEAEATGAEAAASEKAAEPEVKVRSLSVRRREAVLGKLTELGATSVIDLGCGQGELVGALLSRPAFTRVAGMDVSPLALTIAARRLRLDRMPDARRARLTLFQGALTYTDKRLSGYDAAVLMEVIEHVDPPRLAALERVVFGHARPRHVVVTTPNVEYNVRYAFLTGLRHPDHRFEWTRAEFAAWARRVAAEHGYTVAFEPVGDDDPEVGPPTQMGVFTRDQRS
;
A
#
# COMPACT_ATOMS: atom_id res chain seq x y z
N MET A 1 17.69 -9.92 11.41
CA MET A 1 16.33 -10.33 11.84
C MET A 1 16.31 -11.81 12.19
N LEU A 2 15.54 -12.24 13.19
CA LEU A 2 15.51 -13.64 13.65
C LEU A 2 14.07 -14.15 13.75
N LEU A 3 13.84 -15.37 13.25
CA LEU A 3 12.69 -16.22 13.54
C LEU A 3 13.22 -17.55 14.09
N THR A 4 12.67 -18.02 15.20
CA THR A 4 12.87 -19.41 15.65
C THR A 4 11.57 -20.20 15.58
N ILE A 5 11.70 -21.47 15.19
CA ILE A 5 10.60 -22.44 15.08
C ILE A 5 11.01 -23.63 15.94
N THR A 6 10.28 -23.87 17.02
CA THR A 6 10.52 -24.97 17.95
C THR A 6 9.43 -26.01 17.80
N ASN A 7 9.80 -27.28 17.79
CA ASN A 7 8.90 -28.43 17.88
C ASN A 7 9.24 -29.25 19.13
N THR A 8 8.22 -29.77 19.80
CA THR A 8 8.35 -30.67 20.96
C THR A 8 7.64 -32.02 20.80
N ALA A 9 7.04 -32.30 19.63
CA ALA A 9 6.55 -33.65 19.32
C ALA A 9 7.71 -34.61 19.11
N ARG A 10 7.64 -35.82 19.69
CA ARG A 10 8.72 -36.81 19.58
C ARG A 10 8.61 -37.65 18.29
N PRO A 11 9.69 -37.83 17.51
CA PRO A 11 11.00 -37.22 17.69
C PRO A 11 11.01 -35.76 17.19
N ALA A 12 11.47 -34.82 18.02
CA ALA A 12 11.39 -33.39 17.69
C ALA A 12 12.22 -33.00 16.47
N THR A 13 13.28 -33.77 16.20
CA THR A 13 14.13 -33.66 15.01
C THR A 13 13.39 -33.85 13.69
N ASP A 14 12.16 -34.38 13.68
CA ASP A 14 11.31 -34.44 12.49
C ASP A 14 11.03 -33.06 11.88
N LEU A 15 11.20 -31.99 12.67
CA LEU A 15 11.21 -30.62 12.19
C LEU A 15 12.25 -30.38 11.07
N GLY A 16 13.40 -31.07 11.09
CA GLY A 16 14.42 -30.99 10.04
C GLY A 16 13.93 -31.48 8.68
N PHE A 17 13.19 -32.60 8.68
CA PHE A 17 12.59 -33.16 7.46
C PHE A 17 11.46 -32.26 6.94
N LEU A 18 10.63 -31.73 7.83
CA LEU A 18 9.52 -30.84 7.48
C LEU A 18 10.00 -29.50 6.90
N LEU A 19 11.09 -28.95 7.43
CA LEU A 19 11.68 -27.70 6.93
C LEU A 19 12.64 -27.92 5.74
N HIS A 20 12.96 -29.17 5.41
CA HIS A 20 13.97 -29.54 4.41
C HIS A 20 15.34 -28.91 4.73
N LYS A 21 15.72 -28.92 6.00
CA LYS A 21 17.00 -28.40 6.50
C LYS A 21 17.56 -29.38 7.52
N HIS A 22 18.75 -29.89 7.23
CA HIS A 22 19.37 -30.89 8.08
C HIS A 22 19.91 -30.25 9.36
N PRO A 23 19.57 -30.73 10.57
CA PRO A 23 19.97 -30.09 11.83
C PRO A 23 21.48 -29.90 12.02
N ALA A 24 22.28 -30.87 11.56
CA ALA A 24 23.74 -30.79 11.63
C ALA A 24 24.41 -29.89 10.57
N ARG A 25 23.64 -29.13 9.77
CA ARG A 25 24.19 -28.26 8.71
C ARG A 25 23.68 -26.83 8.85
N VAL A 26 24.61 -25.88 8.90
CA VAL A 26 24.32 -24.47 8.66
C VAL A 26 24.20 -24.26 7.16
N GLN A 27 23.13 -23.62 6.72
CA GLN A 27 22.87 -23.39 5.30
C GLN A 27 22.62 -21.91 5.05
N GLU A 28 23.32 -21.35 4.07
CA GLU A 28 23.21 -19.95 3.68
C GLU A 28 22.53 -19.82 2.31
N PHE A 29 21.63 -18.84 2.20
CA PHE A 29 20.87 -18.54 1.01
C PHE A 29 21.06 -17.06 0.68
N ARG A 30 21.60 -16.76 -0.51
CA ARG A 30 21.69 -15.37 -0.96
C ARG A 30 20.30 -14.81 -1.22
N GLN A 31 20.06 -13.60 -0.73
CA GLN A 31 18.84 -12.83 -0.92
C GLN A 31 19.18 -11.54 -1.65
N SER A 32 18.19 -10.91 -2.28
CA SER A 32 18.38 -9.61 -2.95
C SER A 32 18.80 -8.49 -1.99
N SER A 33 18.54 -8.66 -0.69
CA SER A 33 18.79 -7.66 0.36
C SER A 33 19.83 -8.11 1.40
N GLY A 34 20.44 -9.29 1.26
CA GLY A 34 21.38 -9.83 2.24
C GLY A 34 21.56 -11.35 2.15
N THR A 35 21.81 -11.99 3.29
CA THR A 35 21.98 -13.44 3.41
C THR A 35 21.01 -14.00 4.45
N ALA A 36 20.28 -15.06 4.08
CA ALA A 36 19.46 -15.82 5.01
C ALA A 36 20.20 -17.09 5.42
N THR A 37 20.38 -17.28 6.72
CA THR A 37 21.09 -18.43 7.29
C THR A 37 20.10 -19.27 8.10
N VAL A 38 20.06 -20.56 7.81
CA VAL A 38 19.31 -21.55 8.60
C VAL A 38 20.27 -22.42 9.38
N PHE A 39 20.03 -22.53 10.68
CA PHE A 39 20.78 -23.40 11.59
C PHE A 39 19.87 -23.88 12.73
N TYR A 40 20.34 -24.86 13.49
CA TYR A 40 19.59 -25.46 14.59
C TYR A 40 20.35 -25.23 15.90
N PRO A 41 19.98 -24.22 16.70
CA PRO A 41 20.59 -24.02 18.02
C PRO A 41 20.35 -25.21 18.97
N GLU A 42 19.29 -25.99 18.74
CA GLU A 42 18.96 -27.17 19.53
C GLU A 42 18.34 -28.25 18.63
N ALA A 43 18.81 -29.49 18.73
CA ALA A 43 18.29 -30.62 17.96
C ALA A 43 18.38 -31.90 18.80
N GLY A 44 17.42 -32.09 19.69
CA GLY A 44 17.25 -33.29 20.50
C GLY A 44 15.95 -34.03 20.20
N GLU A 45 15.76 -35.17 20.83
CA GLU A 45 14.57 -36.01 20.66
C GLU A 45 13.30 -35.36 21.23
N GLU A 46 13.44 -34.60 22.32
CA GLU A 46 12.31 -33.96 23.03
C GLU A 46 12.03 -32.54 22.53
N ARG A 47 13.05 -31.86 22.00
CA ARG A 47 12.97 -30.47 21.54
C ARG A 47 13.94 -30.23 20.40
N CYS A 48 13.43 -29.61 19.34
CA CYS A 48 14.23 -29.22 18.18
C CYS A 48 13.83 -27.81 17.78
N THR A 49 14.81 -26.92 17.69
CA THR A 49 14.62 -25.51 17.35
C THR A 49 15.41 -25.19 16.09
N ALA A 50 14.71 -24.78 15.04
CA ALA A 50 15.30 -24.20 13.85
C ALA A 50 15.33 -22.66 13.97
N ALA A 51 16.39 -22.03 13.50
CA ALA A 51 16.51 -20.58 13.41
C ALA A 51 16.66 -20.14 11.95
N LEU A 52 15.90 -19.14 11.54
CA LEU A 52 16.09 -18.38 10.31
C LEU A 52 16.61 -16.99 10.67
N LEU A 53 17.89 -16.76 10.41
CA LEU A 53 18.55 -15.46 10.59
C LEU A 53 18.67 -14.77 9.23
N LEU A 54 18.06 -13.60 9.08
CA LEU A 54 18.24 -12.76 7.89
C LEU A 54 19.18 -11.61 8.25
N GLU A 55 20.36 -11.62 7.65
CA GLU A 55 21.36 -10.56 7.74
C GLU A 55 21.26 -9.68 6.52
N ILE A 56 20.71 -8.49 6.69
CA ILE A 56 20.59 -7.50 5.62
C ILE A 56 21.92 -6.78 5.47
N ASP A 57 22.38 -6.60 4.22
CA ASP A 57 23.47 -5.67 3.93
C ASP A 57 22.85 -4.26 3.77
N PRO A 58 22.99 -3.37 4.77
CA PRO A 58 22.38 -2.04 4.71
C PRO A 58 22.97 -1.19 3.58
N VAL A 59 24.24 -1.42 3.21
CA VAL A 59 24.93 -0.67 2.16
C VAL A 59 24.44 -1.14 0.79
N ALA A 60 24.36 -2.44 0.55
CA ALA A 60 23.79 -2.97 -0.69
C ALA A 60 22.31 -2.60 -0.82
N LEU A 61 21.53 -2.66 0.27
CA LEU A 61 20.12 -2.25 0.27
C LEU A 61 19.95 -0.76 -0.06
N ALA A 62 20.81 0.11 0.48
CA ALA A 62 20.82 1.52 0.13
C ALA A 62 21.21 1.75 -1.35
N ARG A 63 22.20 1.00 -1.87
CA ARG A 63 22.71 1.12 -3.25
C ARG A 63 21.81 0.47 -4.31
N ALA A 64 21.01 -0.53 -3.95
CA ALA A 64 20.07 -1.20 -4.86
C ALA A 64 18.88 -0.30 -5.25
N ARG A 65 18.68 0.82 -4.54
CA ARG A 65 17.87 1.93 -5.03
C ARG A 65 18.67 2.61 -6.15
N GLY A 66 18.21 2.43 -7.39
CA GLY A 66 18.92 2.90 -8.59
C GLY A 66 19.32 4.39 -8.53
N LYS A 67 20.32 4.75 -9.35
CA LYS A 67 21.00 6.07 -9.50
C LYS A 67 20.11 7.33 -9.68
N GLY A 68 18.79 7.21 -9.54
CA GLY A 68 17.81 8.30 -9.62
C GLY A 68 17.08 8.62 -8.32
N SER A 69 17.40 7.97 -7.18
CA SER A 69 16.96 8.48 -5.86
C SER A 69 17.93 9.56 -5.39
N PRO A 70 17.49 10.78 -5.04
CA PRO A 70 18.41 11.80 -4.56
C PRO A 70 19.17 11.29 -3.32
N ASP A 71 20.49 11.48 -3.38
CA ASP A 71 21.45 11.12 -2.37
C ASP A 71 21.14 11.77 -1.01
N PHE A 72 21.45 11.02 0.06
CA PHE A 72 21.59 11.46 1.46
C PHE A 72 20.31 11.84 2.23
N SER A 73 19.49 10.85 2.62
CA SER A 73 18.81 10.93 3.92
C SER A 73 19.49 9.97 4.89
N LEU A 74 19.84 10.43 6.09
CA LEU A 74 20.46 9.60 7.14
C LEU A 74 19.65 8.31 7.39
N SER A 75 18.33 8.40 7.26
CA SER A 75 17.38 7.28 7.36
C SER A 75 17.57 6.16 6.32
N GLN A 76 18.33 6.37 5.24
CA GLN A 76 18.68 5.31 4.29
C GLN A 76 19.82 4.43 4.80
N TYR A 77 20.73 5.00 5.60
CA TYR A 77 21.90 4.33 6.15
C TYR A 77 21.66 3.85 7.58
N VAL A 78 20.94 4.63 8.38
CA VAL A 78 20.56 4.32 9.75
C VAL A 78 19.04 4.12 9.80
N ASN A 79 18.63 2.85 9.77
CA ASN A 79 17.24 2.45 9.95
C ASN A 79 17.17 1.08 10.62
N ASP A 80 15.96 0.74 11.03
CA ASP A 80 15.60 -0.49 11.72
C ASP A 80 15.55 -1.74 10.83
N ARG A 81 15.57 -1.57 9.50
CA ARG A 81 15.32 -2.66 8.56
C ARG A 81 16.26 -3.85 8.73
N PRO A 82 17.57 -3.70 9.00
CA PRO A 82 18.43 -4.88 9.19
C PRO A 82 18.05 -5.74 10.40
N TYR A 83 17.37 -5.13 11.37
CA TYR A 83 17.20 -5.70 12.69
C TYR A 83 15.78 -6.23 12.92
N ALA A 84 14.77 -5.53 12.40
CA ALA A 84 13.37 -5.84 12.65
C ALA A 84 12.79 -6.88 11.67
N ALA A 85 12.05 -7.86 12.18
CA ALA A 85 11.40 -8.95 11.45
C ALA A 85 10.25 -8.46 10.54
N SER A 86 10.61 -7.73 9.49
CA SER A 86 9.72 -7.02 8.57
C SER A 86 9.27 -7.91 7.40
N SER A 87 8.60 -7.29 6.41
CA SER A 87 8.27 -7.93 5.12
C SER A 87 9.46 -8.60 4.40
N LEU A 88 10.70 -8.18 4.65
CA LEU A 88 11.90 -8.84 4.11
C LEU A 88 12.10 -10.26 4.67
N LEU A 89 11.77 -10.49 5.96
CA LEU A 89 11.83 -11.82 6.55
C LEU A 89 10.77 -12.74 5.93
N ALA A 90 9.60 -12.22 5.59
CA ALA A 90 8.56 -12.98 4.91
C ALA A 90 9.01 -13.45 3.51
N VAL A 91 9.75 -12.60 2.78
CA VAL A 91 10.34 -12.97 1.48
C VAL A 91 11.37 -14.09 1.66
N ALA A 92 12.31 -13.94 2.59
CA ALA A 92 13.32 -14.96 2.87
C ALA A 92 12.68 -16.28 3.31
N LEU A 93 11.68 -16.23 4.19
CA LEU A 93 10.88 -17.39 4.62
C LEU A 93 10.20 -18.08 3.42
N GLY A 94 9.62 -17.29 2.51
CA GLY A 94 8.94 -17.79 1.32
C GLY A 94 9.86 -18.53 0.36
N GLU A 95 11.12 -18.10 0.26
CA GLU A 95 12.14 -18.73 -0.59
C GLU A 95 12.80 -19.94 0.09
N VAL A 96 13.33 -19.76 1.31
CA VAL A 96 14.11 -20.75 2.05
C VAL A 96 13.27 -21.97 2.44
N PHE A 97 12.00 -21.76 2.79
CA PHE A 97 11.07 -22.81 3.19
C PHE A 97 9.97 -23.08 2.16
N ARG A 98 10.25 -22.81 0.87
CA ARG A 98 9.29 -23.01 -0.23
C ARG A 98 8.64 -24.39 -0.25
N THR A 99 9.41 -25.46 -0.08
CA THR A 99 8.90 -26.85 -0.11
C THR A 99 8.05 -27.16 1.13
N ALA A 100 8.50 -26.72 2.30
CA ALA A 100 7.78 -26.88 3.56
C ALA A 100 6.42 -26.18 3.55
N ARG A 101 6.37 -24.94 3.04
CA ARG A 101 5.14 -24.16 2.84
C ARG A 101 4.12 -24.83 1.92
N ALA A 102 4.60 -25.64 0.98
CA ALA A 102 3.73 -26.39 0.09
C ALA A 102 3.25 -27.72 0.70
N GLY A 103 3.59 -28.01 1.96
CA GLY A 103 3.14 -29.22 2.66
C GLY A 103 3.71 -30.51 2.08
N ARG A 104 4.91 -30.48 1.47
CA ARG A 104 5.54 -31.66 0.87
C ARG A 104 6.73 -32.13 1.69
N CYS A 105 6.88 -33.44 1.90
CA CYS A 105 8.08 -34.06 2.44
C CYS A 105 8.24 -35.48 1.89
N ALA A 106 9.14 -35.68 0.92
CA ALA A 106 9.33 -37.01 0.31
C ALA A 106 10.03 -38.00 1.26
N ALA A 107 10.91 -37.50 2.14
CA ALA A 107 11.64 -38.34 3.09
C ALA A 107 10.73 -38.93 4.18
N ARG A 108 9.64 -38.22 4.53
CA ARG A 108 8.66 -38.60 5.56
C ARG A 108 7.25 -38.12 5.14
N PRO A 109 6.60 -38.83 4.20
CA PRO A 109 5.33 -38.39 3.58
C PRO A 109 4.16 -38.24 4.55
N GLU A 110 4.21 -38.91 5.70
CA GLU A 110 3.18 -38.90 6.72
C GLU A 110 3.16 -37.62 7.57
N LEU A 111 4.29 -36.92 7.68
CA LEU A 111 4.45 -35.80 8.61
C LEU A 111 3.78 -34.49 8.18
N PRO A 112 3.78 -34.04 6.90
CA PRO A 112 3.28 -32.71 6.54
C PRO A 112 1.80 -32.46 6.89
N GLY A 113 0.99 -33.52 6.92
CA GLY A 113 -0.43 -33.45 7.30
C GLY A 113 -0.66 -33.36 8.80
N THR A 114 0.36 -33.58 9.63
CA THR A 114 0.22 -33.64 11.10
C THR A 114 0.31 -32.26 11.74
N ALA A 115 -0.57 -31.99 12.69
CA ALA A 115 -0.46 -30.84 13.57
C ALA A 115 0.60 -31.14 14.64
N LEU A 116 1.56 -30.23 14.79
CA LEU A 116 2.66 -30.34 15.74
C LEU A 116 2.56 -29.24 16.80
N PRO A 117 2.98 -29.51 18.05
CA PRO A 117 3.13 -28.47 19.07
C PRO A 117 4.31 -27.57 18.69
N LEU A 118 4.00 -26.44 18.06
CA LEU A 118 4.98 -25.47 17.60
C LEU A 118 5.03 -24.26 18.51
N GLU A 119 6.24 -23.76 18.75
CA GLU A 119 6.49 -22.44 19.31
C GLU A 119 7.28 -21.60 18.32
N LEU A 120 6.72 -20.46 17.90
CA LEU A 120 7.37 -19.48 17.01
C LEU A 120 7.78 -18.27 17.83
N THR A 121 9.02 -17.80 17.69
CA THR A 121 9.47 -16.57 18.38
C THR A 121 10.07 -15.57 17.39
N LEU A 122 9.62 -14.34 17.50
CA LEU A 122 10.10 -13.16 16.76
C LEU A 122 10.49 -12.09 17.79
N PRO A 123 11.79 -11.90 18.07
CA PRO A 123 12.24 -11.01 19.15
C PRO A 123 11.90 -9.54 18.91
N ALA A 124 11.88 -9.09 17.66
CA ALA A 124 11.61 -7.70 17.29
C ALA A 124 10.81 -7.64 15.99
N LEU A 125 9.49 -7.51 16.10
CA LEU A 125 8.55 -7.45 14.98
C LEU A 125 7.95 -6.04 14.88
N PRO A 126 8.09 -5.30 13.77
CA PRO A 126 7.32 -4.08 13.57
C PRO A 126 5.83 -4.41 13.58
N CYS A 127 5.06 -3.80 14.48
CA CYS A 127 3.63 -4.04 14.59
C CYS A 127 2.84 -2.73 14.63
N ARG A 128 2.43 -2.24 13.46
CA ARG A 128 1.59 -1.03 13.34
C ARG A 128 0.15 -1.34 13.73
N GLY A 129 -0.14 -1.20 15.01
CA GLY A 129 -1.38 -1.64 15.65
C GLY A 129 -1.14 -2.23 17.03
N GLY A 130 0.12 -2.36 17.46
CA GLY A 130 0.49 -2.79 18.79
C GLY A 130 0.21 -4.28 19.03
N PRO A 131 0.40 -4.75 20.28
CA PRO A 131 0.13 -6.13 20.68
C PRO A 131 -1.28 -6.62 20.31
N ASP A 132 -2.30 -5.78 20.50
CA ASP A 132 -3.71 -6.13 20.22
C ASP A 132 -3.93 -6.58 18.77
N LEU A 133 -3.24 -5.97 17.81
CA LEU A 133 -3.33 -6.39 16.42
C LEU A 133 -2.76 -7.80 16.22
N ALA A 134 -1.67 -8.16 16.90
CA ALA A 134 -1.10 -9.50 16.81
C ALA A 134 -2.09 -10.56 17.35
N HIS A 135 -2.75 -10.27 18.48
CA HIS A 135 -3.80 -11.13 19.03
C HIS A 135 -4.92 -11.37 18.02
N ARG A 136 -5.52 -10.30 17.47
CA ARG A 136 -6.62 -10.42 16.48
C ARG A 136 -6.24 -11.15 15.20
N LEU A 137 -4.96 -11.18 14.83
CA LEU A 137 -4.48 -11.83 13.61
C LEU A 137 -4.07 -13.29 13.80
N PHE A 138 -3.59 -13.68 14.99
CA PHE A 138 -3.09 -15.04 15.21
C PHE A 138 -4.01 -15.90 16.09
N GLU A 139 -4.76 -15.35 17.04
CA GLU A 139 -5.67 -16.15 17.87
C GLU A 139 -6.76 -16.88 17.06
N PRO A 140 -7.39 -16.27 16.03
CA PRO A 140 -8.38 -16.98 15.22
C PRO A 140 -7.80 -18.15 14.40
N LEU A 141 -6.47 -18.24 14.30
CA LEU A 141 -5.76 -19.32 13.61
C LEU A 141 -5.35 -20.46 14.55
N GLY A 142 -5.77 -20.41 15.82
CA GLY A 142 -5.47 -21.44 16.82
C GLY A 142 -4.14 -21.24 17.55
N TRP A 143 -3.57 -20.03 17.53
CA TRP A 143 -2.38 -19.70 18.31
C TRP A 143 -2.76 -19.12 19.67
N GLU A 144 -2.07 -19.58 20.71
CA GLU A 144 -1.86 -18.80 21.91
C GLU A 144 -0.80 -17.73 21.61
N VAL A 145 -1.15 -16.46 21.86
CA VAL A 145 -0.34 -15.30 21.48
C VAL A 145 0.21 -14.61 22.72
N GLU A 146 1.53 -14.48 22.79
CA GLU A 146 2.22 -13.62 23.76
C GLU A 146 2.85 -12.46 22.98
N ALA A 147 2.24 -11.27 23.06
CA ALA A 147 2.71 -10.08 22.37
C ALA A 147 3.01 -8.97 23.40
N ARG A 148 4.26 -8.51 23.44
CA ARG A 148 4.68 -7.41 24.34
C ARG A 148 5.42 -6.33 23.55
N SER A 149 5.00 -5.08 23.72
CA SER A 149 5.76 -3.93 23.21
C SER A 149 7.15 -3.87 23.84
N LEU A 150 8.15 -3.52 23.04
CA LEU A 150 9.50 -3.26 23.52
C LEU A 150 9.63 -1.77 23.85
N PRO A 151 10.27 -1.37 24.96
CA PRO A 151 10.57 0.03 25.22
C PRO A 151 11.46 0.60 24.11
N LEU A 152 11.35 1.90 23.83
CA LEU A 152 12.26 2.57 22.88
C LEU A 152 13.70 2.51 23.37
N ASP A 153 13.90 2.70 24.67
CA ASP A 153 15.19 2.58 25.34
C ASP A 153 14.95 2.22 26.81
N GLU A 154 15.63 1.18 27.32
CA GLU A 154 15.50 0.75 28.72
C GLU A 154 16.12 1.78 29.69
N GLY A 155 17.10 2.56 29.24
CA GLY A 155 17.74 3.61 30.02
C GLY A 155 16.94 4.92 30.10
N PHE A 156 15.96 5.11 29.21
CA PHE A 156 15.10 6.30 29.14
C PHE A 156 13.61 5.92 29.06
N PRO A 157 13.01 5.42 30.16
CA PRO A 157 11.62 4.96 30.17
C PRO A 157 10.60 6.04 29.75
N GLU A 158 10.91 7.31 29.95
CA GLU A 158 10.07 8.45 29.57
C GLU A 158 9.87 8.60 28.06
N TRP A 159 10.69 7.95 27.22
CA TRP A 159 10.49 7.92 25.77
C TRP A 159 9.32 7.00 25.37
N GLY A 160 8.91 6.11 26.27
CA GLY A 160 7.76 5.23 26.09
C GLY A 160 8.04 3.99 25.24
N GLU A 161 6.95 3.35 24.82
CA GLU A 161 7.00 2.09 24.07
C GLU A 161 7.34 2.31 22.61
N SER A 162 8.14 1.40 22.04
CA SER A 162 8.42 1.36 20.62
C SER A 162 7.25 0.75 19.84
N ARG A 163 7.31 0.88 18.51
CA ARG A 163 6.40 0.18 17.60
C ARG A 163 6.71 -1.31 17.41
N TYR A 164 7.76 -1.82 18.05
CA TYR A 164 8.17 -3.21 17.92
C TYR A 164 7.56 -4.05 19.04
N VAL A 165 7.16 -5.25 18.67
CA VAL A 165 6.59 -6.23 19.57
C VAL A 165 7.52 -7.44 19.58
N ARG A 166 7.81 -7.96 20.78
CA ARG A 166 8.28 -9.33 20.95
C ARG A 166 7.06 -10.23 20.85
N LEU A 167 7.05 -11.12 19.86
CA LEU A 167 5.94 -12.01 19.58
C LEU A 167 6.37 -13.47 19.81
N VAL A 168 5.60 -14.18 20.62
CA VAL A 168 5.68 -15.64 20.77
C VAL A 168 4.32 -16.24 20.44
N LEU A 169 4.30 -17.26 19.58
CA LEU A 169 3.10 -17.99 19.17
C LEU A 169 3.24 -19.45 19.56
N ARG A 170 2.27 -20.00 20.29
CA ARG A 170 2.25 -21.42 20.69
C ARG A 170 0.97 -22.07 20.21
N GLY A 171 1.06 -23.23 19.57
CA GLY A 171 -0.13 -23.87 19.03
C GLY A 171 0.15 -25.25 18.42
N SER A 172 -0.91 -26.03 18.28
CA SER A 172 -0.85 -27.31 17.56
C SER A 172 -1.28 -27.10 16.12
N VAL A 173 -0.32 -26.94 15.21
CA VAL A 173 -0.59 -26.60 13.80
C VAL A 173 0.37 -27.33 12.86
N ARG A 174 -0.01 -27.47 11.58
CA ARG A 174 0.92 -28.00 10.57
C ARG A 174 2.03 -26.99 10.30
N VAL A 175 3.24 -27.47 10.03
CA VAL A 175 4.39 -26.60 9.68
C VAL A 175 4.10 -25.75 8.45
N ALA A 176 3.39 -26.29 7.45
CA ALA A 176 3.00 -25.55 6.26
C ALA A 176 2.09 -24.36 6.60
N ASP A 177 1.09 -24.57 7.45
CA ASP A 177 0.15 -23.52 7.88
C ASP A 177 0.90 -22.45 8.68
N ALA A 178 1.73 -22.85 9.65
CA ALA A 178 2.54 -21.92 10.44
C ALA A 178 3.40 -20.99 9.59
N LEU A 179 4.09 -21.55 8.58
CA LEU A 179 4.91 -20.77 7.66
C LEU A 179 4.06 -19.87 6.75
N ASN A 180 2.89 -20.33 6.30
CA ASN A 180 1.99 -19.51 5.48
C ASN A 180 1.31 -18.39 6.27
N HIS A 181 0.95 -18.64 7.53
CA HIS A 181 0.47 -17.61 8.46
C HIS A 181 1.52 -16.49 8.59
N LEU A 182 2.77 -16.83 8.90
CA LEU A 182 3.85 -15.83 8.98
C LEU A 182 4.11 -15.13 7.64
N TYR A 183 4.13 -15.88 6.53
CA TYR A 183 4.35 -15.33 5.19
C TYR A 183 3.34 -14.24 4.83
N VAL A 184 2.06 -14.44 5.18
CA VAL A 184 0.98 -13.48 4.92
C VAL A 184 0.93 -12.37 5.97
N LEU A 185 1.08 -12.70 7.26
CA LEU A 185 0.78 -11.77 8.36
C LEU A 185 1.96 -10.85 8.73
N LEU A 186 3.22 -11.26 8.49
CA LEU A 186 4.37 -10.37 8.76
C LEU A 186 4.28 -9.05 7.96
N PRO A 187 3.98 -9.05 6.64
CA PRO A 187 3.76 -7.80 5.90
C PRO A 187 2.54 -6.98 6.38
N VAL A 188 1.53 -7.64 6.96
CA VAL A 188 0.30 -7.00 7.47
C VAL A 188 0.57 -6.26 8.78
N LEU A 189 1.41 -6.84 9.65
CA LEU A 189 1.85 -6.25 10.91
C LEU A 189 2.81 -5.09 10.67
N ASP A 190 3.73 -5.24 9.72
CA ASP A 190 4.69 -4.20 9.32
C ASP A 190 4.00 -2.97 8.70
N ASP A 191 2.92 -3.18 7.93
CA ASP A 191 2.12 -2.15 7.24
C ASP A 191 3.02 -1.14 6.47
N GLY A 192 4.08 -1.69 5.88
CA GLY A 192 5.15 -0.96 5.21
C GLY A 192 5.90 -1.84 4.22
N LYS A 193 5.24 -2.36 3.17
CA LYS A 193 5.92 -3.18 2.15
C LYS A 193 7.05 -2.39 1.46
N HIS A 194 8.25 -2.96 1.47
CA HIS A 194 9.46 -2.34 0.92
C HIS A 194 9.76 -2.69 -0.55
N TYR A 195 8.87 -3.44 -1.21
CA TYR A 195 8.97 -3.83 -2.61
C TYR A 195 7.70 -3.43 -3.40
N TRP A 196 7.83 -3.33 -4.73
CA TRP A 196 6.71 -3.03 -5.61
C TRP A 196 5.71 -4.19 -5.63
N ILE A 197 4.45 -3.91 -5.30
CA ILE A 197 3.34 -4.88 -5.36
C ILE A 197 2.84 -4.95 -6.80
N ALA A 198 2.99 -6.10 -7.43
CA ALA A 198 2.48 -6.40 -8.77
C ALA A 198 1.17 -7.22 -8.69
N PRO A 199 0.39 -7.34 -9.79
CA PRO A 199 -0.91 -8.02 -9.76
C PRO A 199 -0.85 -9.50 -9.31
N ASP A 200 0.27 -10.18 -9.55
CA ASP A 200 0.56 -11.56 -9.12
C ASP A 200 0.62 -11.73 -7.59
N GLU A 201 0.74 -10.63 -6.83
CA GLU A 201 0.65 -10.65 -5.37
C GLU A 201 -0.74 -11.07 -4.88
N VAL A 202 -1.78 -10.91 -5.71
CA VAL A 202 -3.12 -11.45 -5.41
C VAL A 202 -3.08 -12.97 -5.44
N ASP A 203 -2.52 -13.58 -6.49
CA ASP A 203 -2.42 -15.04 -6.60
C ASP A 203 -1.58 -15.64 -5.47
N LYS A 204 -0.47 -14.97 -5.10
CA LYS A 204 0.35 -15.36 -3.96
C LYS A 204 -0.43 -15.31 -2.64
N LEU A 205 -1.27 -14.27 -2.44
CA LEU A 205 -2.10 -14.16 -1.25
C LEU A 205 -3.16 -15.27 -1.20
N ILE A 206 -3.85 -15.53 -2.31
CA ILE A 206 -4.88 -16.58 -2.37
C ILE A 206 -4.25 -17.95 -2.08
N ARG A 207 -3.13 -18.26 -2.72
CA ARG A 207 -2.43 -19.54 -2.51
C ARG A 207 -1.90 -19.70 -1.08
N ALA A 208 -1.31 -18.65 -0.50
CA ALA A 208 -0.80 -18.73 0.88
C ALA A 208 -1.91 -18.62 1.93
N GLY A 209 -3.05 -18.04 1.56
CA GLY A 209 -4.26 -17.91 2.37
C GLY A 209 -5.22 -19.09 2.27
N GLU A 210 -4.92 -20.07 1.42
CA GLU A 210 -5.77 -21.23 1.17
C GLU A 210 -6.06 -21.98 2.49
N GLY A 211 -7.32 -22.35 2.69
CA GLY A 211 -7.79 -23.07 3.87
C GLY A 211 -8.07 -22.21 5.11
N TRP A 212 -7.56 -20.97 5.22
CA TRP A 212 -7.73 -20.17 6.44
C TRP A 212 -8.18 -18.71 6.21
N LEU A 213 -7.67 -18.04 5.17
CA LEU A 213 -7.88 -16.60 4.99
C LEU A 213 -9.35 -16.25 4.73
N ARG A 214 -10.08 -17.13 4.03
CA ARG A 214 -11.52 -16.96 3.77
C ARG A 214 -12.33 -16.89 5.07
N GLY A 215 -12.04 -17.78 6.03
CA GLY A 215 -12.73 -17.86 7.31
C GLY A 215 -12.25 -16.83 8.35
N HIS A 216 -11.13 -16.15 8.10
CA HIS A 216 -10.54 -15.25 9.07
C HIS A 216 -11.41 -14.01 9.33
N PRO A 217 -11.67 -13.62 10.60
CA PRO A 217 -12.49 -12.45 10.92
C PRO A 217 -11.90 -11.15 10.37
N GLU A 218 -10.57 -11.02 10.42
CA GLU A 218 -9.82 -9.87 9.90
C GLU A 218 -9.46 -9.98 8.39
N ARG A 219 -10.10 -10.85 7.60
CA ARG A 219 -9.75 -11.08 6.17
C ARG A 219 -9.68 -9.79 5.33
N GLY A 220 -10.55 -8.83 5.61
CA GLY A 220 -10.56 -7.53 4.94
C GLY A 220 -9.33 -6.68 5.29
N LEU A 221 -8.94 -6.66 6.56
CA LEU A 221 -7.74 -5.97 7.03
C LEU A 221 -6.47 -6.61 6.45
N ILE A 222 -6.38 -7.94 6.53
CA ILE A 222 -5.25 -8.74 6.01
C ILE A 222 -5.07 -8.48 4.53
N THR A 223 -6.12 -8.64 3.73
CA THR A 223 -6.08 -8.45 2.28
C THR A 223 -5.66 -7.02 1.92
N ARG A 224 -6.23 -6.02 2.60
CA ARG A 224 -5.93 -4.62 2.35
C ARG A 224 -4.47 -4.28 2.66
N ARG A 225 -3.95 -4.68 3.83
CA ARG A 225 -2.57 -4.37 4.23
C ARG A 225 -1.55 -5.20 3.44
N TYR A 226 -1.84 -6.47 3.19
CA TYR A 226 -0.99 -7.33 2.37
C TYR A 226 -0.83 -6.74 0.95
N LEU A 227 -1.90 -6.22 0.35
CA LEU A 227 -1.82 -5.63 -0.99
C LEU A 227 -1.44 -4.13 -0.97
N GLY A 228 -0.81 -3.67 0.12
CA GLY A 228 -0.29 -2.30 0.26
C GLY A 228 -1.38 -1.24 0.08
N ARG A 229 -2.59 -1.54 0.54
CA ARG A 229 -3.78 -0.68 0.48
C ARG A 229 -4.21 -0.31 -0.95
N ARG A 230 -3.77 -1.08 -1.96
CA ARG A 230 -4.25 -0.94 -3.35
C ARG A 230 -5.65 -1.50 -3.49
N TRP A 231 -6.61 -0.59 -3.49
CA TRP A 231 -8.04 -0.91 -3.48
C TRP A 231 -8.50 -1.85 -4.62
N SER A 232 -7.95 -1.70 -5.83
CA SER A 232 -8.29 -2.58 -6.96
C SER A 232 -7.86 -4.03 -6.72
N LEU A 233 -6.62 -4.25 -6.29
CA LEU A 233 -6.10 -5.58 -5.97
C LEU A 233 -6.82 -6.18 -4.77
N ALA A 234 -7.08 -5.37 -3.74
CA ALA A 234 -7.79 -5.84 -2.55
C ALA A 234 -9.22 -6.27 -2.87
N ARG A 235 -9.93 -5.54 -3.74
CA ARG A 235 -11.27 -5.92 -4.20
C ARG A 235 -11.22 -7.21 -5.03
N THR A 236 -10.28 -7.35 -5.95
CA THR A 236 -10.11 -8.57 -6.73
C THR A 236 -9.82 -9.78 -5.85
N ALA A 237 -8.94 -9.64 -4.85
CA ALA A 237 -8.64 -10.70 -3.90
C ALA A 237 -9.86 -11.08 -3.05
N LEU A 238 -10.61 -10.10 -2.53
CA LEU A 238 -11.82 -10.35 -1.76
C LEU A 238 -12.93 -10.99 -2.59
N ALA A 239 -13.10 -10.60 -3.85
CA ALA A 239 -14.05 -11.22 -4.77
C ALA A 239 -13.71 -12.70 -5.01
N ARG A 240 -12.45 -13.01 -5.33
CA ARG A 240 -11.99 -14.41 -5.49
C ARG A 240 -12.13 -15.24 -4.21
N LEU A 241 -11.84 -14.65 -3.05
CA LEU A 241 -12.05 -15.32 -1.76
C LEU A 241 -13.54 -15.61 -1.50
N ALA A 242 -14.46 -14.80 -2.03
CA ALA A 242 -15.90 -15.01 -1.93
C ALA A 242 -16.40 -16.08 -2.92
N GLU A 243 -15.94 -16.04 -4.18
CA GLU A 243 -16.27 -17.01 -5.24
C GLU A 243 -15.92 -18.46 -4.85
N LEU A 244 -14.84 -18.68 -4.10
CA LEU A 244 -14.36 -19.99 -3.60
C LEU A 244 -15.27 -20.73 -2.61
N GLY A 245 -16.56 -20.40 -2.55
CA GLY A 245 -17.50 -21.13 -1.71
C GLY A 245 -18.92 -20.64 -1.80
N ASP A 246 -19.30 -20.19 -3.01
CA ASP A 246 -20.60 -20.56 -3.55
C ASP A 246 -20.60 -22.00 -4.10
N GLU A 247 -19.45 -22.69 -4.12
CA GLU A 247 -19.37 -24.13 -4.36
C GLU A 247 -19.60 -24.91 -3.05
N THR A 248 -20.86 -25.10 -2.67
CA THR A 248 -21.27 -26.21 -1.79
C THR A 248 -22.02 -27.26 -2.61
N GLU A 249 -21.47 -28.48 -2.60
CA GLU A 249 -22.10 -29.76 -2.94
C GLU A 249 -22.73 -29.89 -4.34
N GLU A 250 -21.95 -30.36 -5.33
CA GLU A 250 -22.32 -31.53 -6.15
C GLU A 250 -21.15 -32.05 -6.99
N HIS A 251 -20.87 -33.36 -6.83
CA HIS A 251 -20.10 -34.27 -7.69
C HIS A 251 -18.55 -34.35 -7.61
N LEU A 252 -18.11 -35.22 -6.69
CA LEU A 252 -17.14 -36.32 -6.91
C LEU A 252 -17.44 -37.05 -8.26
N GLU A 253 -16.54 -37.42 -9.18
CA GLU A 253 -15.24 -38.14 -9.14
C GLU A 253 -14.50 -38.04 -10.53
N PRO A 254 -13.27 -38.60 -10.73
CA PRO A 254 -12.19 -37.99 -11.51
C PRO A 254 -11.82 -38.69 -12.85
N ALA A 255 -10.92 -38.07 -13.64
CA ALA A 255 -10.15 -38.79 -14.66
C ALA A 255 -8.73 -38.19 -14.89
N LEU A 256 -7.73 -38.90 -14.32
CA LEU A 256 -6.45 -39.35 -14.89
C LEU A 256 -5.38 -38.35 -15.43
N ALA A 257 -4.14 -38.61 -14.99
CA ALA A 257 -2.84 -38.11 -15.46
C ALA A 257 -2.56 -38.54 -16.92
N GLU A 258 -1.71 -37.93 -17.75
CA GLU A 258 -0.26 -37.64 -17.80
C GLU A 258 -0.12 -36.82 -19.12
N ASP A 259 0.80 -35.90 -19.41
CA ASP A 259 2.26 -35.94 -19.43
C ASP A 259 2.75 -34.59 -20.04
N ALA A 260 4.00 -34.22 -19.83
CA ALA A 260 4.70 -33.17 -20.59
C ALA A 260 6.16 -33.60 -20.81
N PRO A 261 6.96 -32.99 -21.71
CA PRO A 261 6.74 -32.45 -23.07
C PRO A 261 7.79 -33.07 -24.06
N PRO A 262 8.06 -32.49 -25.27
CA PRO A 262 9.22 -31.57 -25.32
C PRO A 262 9.20 -30.44 -26.39
N GLU A 263 10.00 -29.42 -26.07
CA GLU A 263 10.90 -28.59 -26.89
C GLU A 263 10.43 -27.53 -27.91
N ALA A 264 11.18 -26.43 -27.86
CA ALA A 264 11.02 -25.11 -28.46
C ALA A 264 11.29 -25.06 -29.98
N THR A 265 10.80 -24.01 -30.65
CA THR A 265 11.67 -23.10 -31.42
C THR A 265 11.05 -21.71 -31.56
N ALA A 266 11.93 -20.72 -31.59
CA ALA A 266 11.66 -19.31 -31.86
C ALA A 266 11.54 -19.09 -33.38
N ALA A 267 10.35 -18.72 -33.83
CA ALA A 267 10.10 -17.96 -35.06
C ALA A 267 8.59 -17.67 -35.15
N ASP A 268 8.14 -16.56 -34.58
CA ASP A 268 7.05 -15.73 -35.15
C ASP A 268 6.81 -14.43 -34.36
N GLU A 269 7.88 -13.75 -33.95
CA GLU A 269 7.85 -12.34 -33.50
C GLU A 269 7.69 -11.36 -34.68
N ALA A 270 6.83 -11.68 -35.64
CA ALA A 270 6.50 -10.81 -36.77
C ALA A 270 5.00 -10.86 -37.11
N ALA A 271 4.13 -10.85 -36.10
CA ALA A 271 2.68 -10.68 -36.30
C ALA A 271 1.99 -10.02 -35.08
N ALA A 272 2.58 -8.96 -34.55
CA ALA A 272 1.87 -8.00 -33.71
C ALA A 272 1.51 -6.79 -34.57
N ALA A 273 0.31 -6.75 -35.17
CA ALA A 273 -0.25 -5.50 -35.71
C ALA A 273 -1.75 -5.47 -36.07
N GLU A 274 -2.44 -6.59 -36.35
CA GLU A 274 -3.76 -6.49 -37.04
C GLU A 274 -4.96 -7.24 -36.42
N ALA A 275 -4.89 -7.69 -35.17
CA ALA A 275 -5.98 -8.47 -34.55
C ALA A 275 -6.69 -7.78 -33.37
N GLU A 276 -6.90 -6.46 -33.42
CA GLU A 276 -7.66 -5.72 -32.40
C GLU A 276 -8.77 -4.81 -32.98
N ALA A 277 -9.21 -5.05 -34.23
CA ALA A 277 -10.18 -4.21 -34.92
C ALA A 277 -11.38 -4.93 -35.55
N ALA A 278 -11.59 -6.23 -35.31
CA ALA A 278 -12.67 -6.99 -35.96
C ALA A 278 -13.27 -8.07 -35.05
N GLU A 279 -13.99 -7.64 -34.01
CA GLU A 279 -14.98 -8.51 -33.33
C GLU A 279 -16.15 -7.70 -32.76
N ALA A 280 -16.54 -6.69 -33.54
CA ALA A 280 -17.75 -5.91 -33.34
C ALA A 280 -18.60 -5.98 -34.60
N GLU A 281 -19.19 -7.16 -34.89
CA GLU A 281 -20.42 -7.32 -35.67
C GLU A 281 -20.82 -8.80 -35.79
N ALA A 282 -22.13 -9.05 -35.68
CA ALA A 282 -22.83 -10.35 -35.76
C ALA A 282 -22.64 -11.29 -34.55
N THR A 283 -23.63 -11.42 -33.66
CA THR A 283 -24.89 -12.12 -33.97
C THR A 283 -26.01 -11.67 -33.01
N GLY A 284 -27.21 -11.49 -33.57
CA GLY A 284 -28.43 -11.21 -32.82
C GLY A 284 -29.51 -12.26 -33.09
N ALA A 285 -30.51 -12.25 -32.19
CA ALA A 285 -31.79 -12.97 -32.13
C ALA A 285 -31.76 -14.37 -31.45
N GLU A 286 -32.14 -14.50 -30.17
CA GLU A 286 -33.51 -14.58 -29.54
C GLU A 286 -33.87 -16.06 -29.25
N ALA A 287 -34.44 -16.53 -28.13
CA ALA A 287 -35.30 -16.01 -27.04
C ALA A 287 -35.08 -16.91 -25.77
N ALA A 288 -35.58 -16.71 -24.54
CA ALA A 288 -36.73 -15.98 -24.03
C ALA A 288 -36.61 -15.75 -22.50
N ALA A 289 -37.17 -14.61 -22.07
CA ALA A 289 -37.68 -14.15 -20.76
C ALA A 289 -37.45 -14.96 -19.45
N SER A 290 -36.84 -14.27 -18.48
CA SER A 290 -37.38 -14.18 -17.12
C SER A 290 -37.06 -12.79 -16.53
N GLU A 291 -38.07 -11.93 -16.47
CA GLU A 291 -38.01 -10.61 -15.83
C GLU A 291 -37.97 -10.76 -14.31
N LYS A 292 -36.84 -10.42 -13.70
CA LYS A 292 -36.82 -9.74 -12.40
C LYS A 292 -36.02 -8.46 -12.57
N ALA A 293 -36.73 -7.33 -12.50
CA ALA A 293 -36.15 -6.00 -12.54
C ALA A 293 -35.15 -5.83 -11.39
N ALA A 294 -33.86 -5.98 -11.70
CA ALA A 294 -32.80 -5.42 -10.91
C ALA A 294 -32.54 -4.01 -11.47
N GLU A 295 -32.78 -3.00 -10.65
CA GLU A 295 -32.42 -1.62 -10.96
C GLU A 295 -30.92 -1.55 -11.33
N PRO A 296 -30.53 -0.77 -12.34
CA PRO A 296 -29.13 -0.67 -12.72
C PRO A 296 -28.34 -0.02 -11.57
N GLU A 297 -27.46 -0.78 -10.92
CA GLU A 297 -26.49 -0.23 -9.97
C GLU A 297 -25.64 0.83 -10.67
N VAL A 298 -25.96 2.09 -10.40
CA VAL A 298 -25.16 3.24 -10.82
C VAL A 298 -23.80 3.10 -10.14
N LYS A 299 -22.74 2.81 -10.91
CA LYS A 299 -21.36 2.84 -10.41
C LYS A 299 -21.05 4.24 -9.86
N VAL A 300 -21.23 4.43 -8.55
CA VAL A 300 -20.93 5.69 -7.86
C VAL A 300 -19.44 6.00 -8.05
N ARG A 301 -19.14 7.11 -8.73
CA ARG A 301 -17.76 7.55 -8.96
C ARG A 301 -17.07 7.81 -7.63
N SER A 302 -15.79 7.43 -7.50
CA SER A 302 -15.04 7.65 -6.25
C SER A 302 -14.92 9.14 -5.92
N LEU A 303 -14.86 9.46 -4.63
CA LEU A 303 -14.70 10.84 -4.14
C LEU A 303 -13.45 11.52 -4.72
N SER A 304 -12.34 10.79 -4.88
CA SER A 304 -11.11 11.29 -5.49
C SER A 304 -11.30 11.73 -6.95
N VAL A 305 -12.10 10.98 -7.72
CA VAL A 305 -12.43 11.33 -9.11
C VAL A 305 -13.33 12.56 -9.13
N ARG A 306 -14.39 12.58 -8.31
CA ARG A 306 -15.31 13.72 -8.20
C ARG A 306 -14.57 15.00 -7.81
N ARG A 307 -13.62 14.92 -6.88
CA ARG A 307 -12.76 16.05 -6.47
C ARG A 307 -11.90 16.56 -7.60
N ARG A 308 -11.20 15.66 -8.31
CA ARG A 308 -10.39 16.04 -9.47
C ARG A 308 -11.25 16.68 -10.57
N GLU A 309 -12.44 16.14 -10.82
CA GLU A 309 -13.39 16.72 -11.78
C GLU A 309 -13.88 18.11 -11.36
N ALA A 310 -14.20 18.30 -10.08
CA ALA A 310 -14.61 19.60 -9.54
C ALA A 310 -13.50 20.65 -9.66
N VAL A 311 -12.26 20.32 -9.26
CA VAL A 311 -11.10 21.20 -9.41
C VAL A 311 -10.85 21.54 -10.88
N LEU A 312 -10.91 20.55 -11.78
CA LEU A 312 -10.74 20.77 -13.21
C LEU A 312 -11.84 21.64 -13.81
N GLY A 313 -13.09 21.46 -13.39
CA GLY A 313 -14.22 22.30 -13.80
C GLY A 313 -14.01 23.74 -13.35
N LYS A 314 -13.59 23.93 -12.09
CA LYS A 314 -13.31 25.25 -11.53
C LYS A 314 -12.17 25.96 -12.23
N LEU A 315 -11.07 25.27 -12.52
CA LEU A 315 -9.95 25.85 -13.26
C LEU A 315 -10.37 26.31 -14.66
N THR A 316 -11.27 25.58 -15.32
CA THR A 316 -11.83 25.97 -16.61
C THR A 316 -12.75 27.19 -16.49
N GLU A 317 -13.63 27.24 -15.48
CA GLU A 317 -14.50 28.40 -15.21
C GLU A 317 -13.69 29.67 -14.92
N LEU A 318 -12.60 29.55 -14.18
CA LEU A 318 -11.68 30.65 -13.88
C LEU A 318 -10.85 31.10 -15.10
N GLY A 319 -10.92 30.36 -16.22
CA GLY A 319 -10.16 30.66 -17.43
C GLY A 319 -8.64 30.50 -17.27
N ALA A 320 -8.19 29.63 -16.35
CA ALA A 320 -6.77 29.41 -16.12
C ALA A 320 -6.14 28.64 -17.30
N THR A 321 -5.02 29.14 -17.82
CA THR A 321 -4.26 28.49 -18.90
C THR A 321 -2.91 27.96 -18.42
N SER A 322 -2.37 28.57 -17.37
CA SER A 322 -1.17 28.12 -16.67
C SER A 322 -1.50 27.69 -15.24
N VAL A 323 -1.25 26.41 -14.92
CA VAL A 323 -1.61 25.80 -13.64
C VAL A 323 -0.41 25.12 -13.00
N ILE A 324 -0.22 25.34 -11.70
CA ILE A 324 0.74 24.60 -10.87
C ILE A 324 -0.01 23.77 -9.82
N ASP A 325 0.26 22.46 -9.81
CA ASP A 325 -0.23 21.50 -8.83
C ASP A 325 0.81 21.37 -7.71
N LEU A 326 0.49 21.91 -6.53
CA LEU A 326 1.37 22.02 -5.37
C LEU A 326 1.08 20.87 -4.40
N GLY A 327 1.94 19.85 -4.38
CA GLY A 327 1.64 18.55 -3.76
C GLY A 327 1.04 17.57 -4.77
N CYS A 328 1.63 17.49 -5.98
CA CYS A 328 1.03 16.78 -7.11
C CYS A 328 0.97 15.24 -6.94
N GLY A 329 1.62 14.71 -5.91
CA GLY A 329 1.67 13.28 -5.61
C GLY A 329 2.14 12.47 -6.82
N GLN A 330 1.35 11.47 -7.20
CA GLN A 330 1.63 10.59 -8.32
C GLN A 330 1.18 11.15 -9.69
N GLY A 331 0.85 12.45 -9.76
CA GLY A 331 0.58 13.17 -11.01
C GLY A 331 -0.84 13.00 -11.58
N GLU A 332 -1.83 12.64 -10.76
CA GLU A 332 -3.21 12.40 -11.20
C GLU A 332 -3.90 13.65 -11.76
N LEU A 333 -3.75 14.80 -11.11
CA LEU A 333 -4.28 16.08 -11.61
C LEU A 333 -3.43 16.59 -12.78
N VAL A 334 -2.10 16.55 -12.67
CA VAL A 334 -1.18 16.89 -13.76
C VAL A 334 -1.52 16.15 -15.06
N GLY A 335 -1.78 14.84 -15.00
CA GLY A 335 -2.17 14.04 -16.16
C GLY A 335 -3.47 14.51 -16.81
N ALA A 336 -4.46 14.85 -15.98
CA ALA A 336 -5.76 15.34 -16.44
C ALA A 336 -5.72 16.79 -16.96
N LEU A 337 -4.81 17.63 -16.44
CA LEU A 337 -4.52 18.95 -17.00
C LEU A 337 -3.88 18.79 -18.39
N LEU A 338 -2.89 17.91 -18.53
CA LEU A 338 -2.20 17.69 -19.81
C LEU A 338 -3.08 17.09 -20.91
N SER A 339 -4.14 16.35 -20.55
CA SER A 339 -5.10 15.83 -21.53
C SER A 339 -6.03 16.90 -22.11
N ARG A 340 -6.07 18.10 -21.52
CA ARG A 340 -6.89 19.23 -22.00
C ARG A 340 -5.99 20.25 -22.70
N PRO A 341 -6.22 20.57 -23.99
CA PRO A 341 -5.38 21.52 -24.73
C PRO A 341 -5.38 22.95 -24.16
N ALA A 342 -6.45 23.35 -23.47
CA ALA A 342 -6.59 24.69 -22.88
C ALA A 342 -5.51 25.04 -21.84
N PHE A 343 -4.91 24.04 -21.17
CA PHE A 343 -3.84 24.26 -20.21
C PHE A 343 -2.48 24.26 -20.92
N THR A 344 -2.01 25.42 -21.34
CA THR A 344 -0.79 25.59 -22.14
C THR A 344 0.50 25.49 -21.32
N ARG A 345 0.43 25.69 -20.00
CA ARG A 345 1.58 25.51 -19.09
C ARG A 345 1.15 24.80 -17.81
N VAL A 346 1.69 23.63 -17.56
CA VAL A 346 1.36 22.79 -16.40
C VAL A 346 2.64 22.52 -15.61
N ALA A 347 2.58 22.74 -14.30
CA ALA A 347 3.63 22.26 -13.40
C ALA A 347 3.06 21.34 -12.32
N GLY A 348 3.86 20.35 -11.93
CA GLY A 348 3.63 19.54 -10.73
C GLY A 348 4.84 19.65 -9.82
N MET A 349 4.59 20.03 -8.57
CA MET A 349 5.60 20.06 -7.53
C MET A 349 5.21 19.10 -6.41
N ASP A 350 6.17 18.35 -5.89
CA ASP A 350 5.98 17.56 -4.68
C ASP A 350 7.24 17.59 -3.80
N VAL A 351 7.06 17.42 -2.49
CA VAL A 351 8.17 17.27 -1.54
C VAL A 351 8.84 15.90 -1.68
N SER A 352 8.07 14.90 -2.12
CA SER A 352 8.48 13.52 -2.29
C SER A 352 9.08 13.28 -3.68
N PRO A 353 10.42 13.07 -3.79
CA PRO A 353 11.03 12.71 -5.07
C PRO A 353 10.52 11.36 -5.59
N LEU A 354 10.07 10.47 -4.71
CA LEU A 354 9.46 9.20 -5.08
C LEU A 354 8.12 9.43 -5.78
N ALA A 355 7.28 10.33 -5.27
CA ALA A 355 5.99 10.66 -5.87
C ALA A 355 6.18 11.24 -7.29
N LEU A 356 7.14 12.15 -7.45
CA LEU A 356 7.52 12.71 -8.76
C LEU A 356 8.05 11.65 -9.74
N THR A 357 8.83 10.68 -9.25
CA THR A 357 9.29 9.54 -10.07
C THR A 357 8.12 8.69 -10.55
N ILE A 358 7.15 8.43 -9.67
CA ILE A 358 5.93 7.69 -10.03
C ILE A 358 5.09 8.50 -11.03
N ALA A 359 4.94 9.81 -10.81
CA ALA A 359 4.26 10.71 -11.72
C ALA A 359 4.89 10.69 -13.11
N ALA A 360 6.22 10.81 -13.19
CA ALA A 360 6.97 10.75 -14.45
C ALA A 360 6.70 9.44 -15.22
N ARG A 361 6.72 8.30 -14.52
CA ARG A 361 6.42 6.99 -15.11
C ARG A 361 4.97 6.87 -15.58
N ARG A 362 4.00 7.30 -14.77
CA ARG A 362 2.56 7.27 -15.11
C ARG A 362 2.22 8.15 -16.29
N LEU A 363 2.83 9.33 -16.34
CA LEU A 363 2.70 10.28 -17.45
C LEU A 363 3.48 9.83 -18.69
N ARG A 364 4.30 8.77 -18.58
CA ARG A 364 5.15 8.22 -19.64
C ARG A 364 6.06 9.30 -20.24
N LEU A 365 6.74 10.11 -19.42
CA LEU A 365 7.55 11.24 -19.89
C LEU A 365 8.55 10.87 -20.98
N ASP A 366 9.19 9.70 -20.87
CA ASP A 366 10.19 9.22 -21.84
C ASP A 366 9.61 8.95 -23.23
N ARG A 367 8.30 8.74 -23.33
CA ARG A 367 7.56 8.49 -24.58
C ARG A 367 6.53 9.59 -24.87
N MET A 368 6.55 10.69 -24.12
CA MET A 368 5.58 11.77 -24.25
C MET A 368 5.92 12.61 -25.50
N PRO A 369 4.97 12.88 -26.41
CA PRO A 369 5.22 13.73 -27.57
C PRO A 369 5.74 15.11 -27.18
N ASP A 370 6.70 15.66 -27.93
CA ASP A 370 7.40 16.90 -27.58
C ASP A 370 6.46 18.09 -27.33
N ALA A 371 5.42 18.25 -28.14
CA ALA A 371 4.41 19.30 -27.95
C ALA A 371 3.67 19.19 -26.60
N ARG A 372 3.44 17.97 -26.12
CA ARG A 372 2.83 17.73 -24.80
C ARG A 372 3.85 17.88 -23.69
N ARG A 373 5.09 17.42 -23.90
CA ARG A 373 6.20 17.51 -22.96
C ARG A 373 6.63 18.95 -22.70
N ALA A 374 6.64 19.80 -23.73
CA ALA A 374 6.98 21.22 -23.64
C ALA A 374 6.05 22.02 -22.71
N ARG A 375 4.81 21.54 -22.52
CA ARG A 375 3.83 22.15 -21.60
C ARG A 375 4.08 21.79 -20.15
N LEU A 376 4.85 20.74 -19.85
CA LEU A 376 4.99 20.16 -18.51
C LEU A 376 6.33 20.51 -17.85
N THR A 377 6.27 20.93 -16.59
CA THR A 377 7.44 20.93 -15.69
C THR A 377 7.13 20.12 -14.44
N LEU A 378 7.97 19.13 -14.11
CA LEU A 378 7.91 18.43 -12.82
C LEU A 378 9.17 18.74 -12.03
N PHE A 379 9.03 19.11 -10.76
CA PHE A 379 10.17 19.42 -9.92
C PHE A 379 9.91 19.16 -8.44
N GLN A 380 10.99 18.86 -7.71
CA GLN A 380 10.94 18.75 -6.26
C GLN A 380 10.97 20.14 -5.63
N GLY A 381 10.10 20.35 -4.64
CA GLY A 381 10.05 21.56 -3.84
C GLY A 381 9.19 21.34 -2.59
N ALA A 382 9.16 22.32 -1.70
CA ALA A 382 8.38 22.24 -0.47
C ALA A 382 7.68 23.57 -0.21
N LEU A 383 6.44 23.50 0.28
CA LEU A 383 5.61 24.68 0.55
C LEU A 383 6.06 25.48 1.77
N THR A 384 7.12 25.07 2.45
CA THR A 384 7.70 25.80 3.58
C THR A 384 8.85 26.73 3.20
N TYR A 385 9.28 26.72 1.93
CA TYR A 385 10.36 27.55 1.42
C TYR A 385 9.92 28.32 0.17
N THR A 386 10.37 29.57 0.05
CA THR A 386 10.11 30.38 -1.15
C THR A 386 10.90 29.82 -2.33
N ASP A 387 10.23 29.63 -3.46
CA ASP A 387 10.84 29.17 -4.70
C ASP A 387 10.29 29.99 -5.88
N LYS A 388 11.18 30.61 -6.65
CA LYS A 388 10.82 31.45 -7.79
C LYS A 388 10.03 30.68 -8.85
N ARG A 389 10.22 29.36 -8.94
CA ARG A 389 9.51 28.48 -9.89
C ARG A 389 8.01 28.38 -9.60
N LEU A 390 7.54 28.79 -8.42
CA LEU A 390 6.11 28.78 -8.07
C LEU A 390 5.34 29.99 -8.62
N SER A 391 6.05 31.01 -9.09
CA SER A 391 5.46 32.27 -9.55
C SER A 391 5.06 32.24 -11.04
N GLY A 392 4.13 33.12 -11.42
CA GLY A 392 3.77 33.33 -12.83
C GLY A 392 2.82 32.28 -13.41
N TYR A 393 2.04 31.62 -12.56
CA TYR A 393 0.91 30.77 -12.95
C TYR A 393 -0.41 31.51 -12.70
N ASP A 394 -1.40 31.25 -13.56
CA ASP A 394 -2.76 31.79 -13.41
C ASP A 394 -3.42 31.19 -12.15
N ALA A 395 -3.23 29.89 -11.94
CA ALA A 395 -3.78 29.18 -10.80
C ALA A 395 -2.76 28.26 -10.13
N ALA A 396 -2.79 28.22 -8.79
CA ALA A 396 -2.16 27.17 -8.00
C ALA A 396 -3.23 26.27 -7.37
N VAL A 397 -2.97 24.97 -7.30
CA VAL A 397 -3.87 23.99 -6.70
C VAL A 397 -3.17 23.31 -5.53
N LEU A 398 -3.84 23.27 -4.38
CA LEU A 398 -3.48 22.47 -3.21
C LEU A 398 -4.60 21.46 -2.98
N MET A 399 -4.55 20.34 -3.71
CA MET A 399 -5.60 19.32 -3.66
C MET A 399 -5.24 18.24 -2.64
N GLU A 400 -5.80 18.32 -1.43
CA GLU A 400 -5.51 17.43 -0.29
C GLU A 400 -4.05 17.51 0.16
N VAL A 401 -3.66 18.70 0.64
CA VAL A 401 -2.25 19.03 0.92
C VAL A 401 -2.12 19.68 2.29
N ILE A 402 -2.99 20.61 2.62
CA ILE A 402 -2.87 21.41 3.85
C ILE A 402 -2.99 20.55 5.10
N GLU A 403 -3.81 19.50 5.08
CA GLU A 403 -4.02 18.54 6.15
C GLU A 403 -2.80 17.65 6.43
N HIS A 404 -1.85 17.58 5.51
CA HIS A 404 -0.58 16.87 5.67
C HIS A 404 0.54 17.77 6.21
N VAL A 405 0.29 19.08 6.36
CA VAL A 405 1.26 20.04 6.88
C VAL A 405 1.09 20.16 8.39
N ASP A 406 2.20 20.10 9.13
CA ASP A 406 2.15 20.32 10.59
C ASP A 406 1.58 21.73 10.87
N PRO A 407 0.63 21.92 11.81
CA PRO A 407 -0.01 23.21 12.04
C PRO A 407 0.95 24.41 12.22
N PRO A 408 2.10 24.29 12.92
CA PRO A 408 3.07 25.39 13.02
C PRO A 408 3.70 25.83 11.69
N ARG A 409 3.63 24.99 10.65
CA ARG A 409 4.20 25.24 9.32
C ARG A 409 3.18 25.82 8.34
N LEU A 410 1.89 25.86 8.68
CA LEU A 410 0.84 26.44 7.81
C LEU A 410 1.10 27.92 7.50
N ALA A 411 1.54 28.71 8.47
CA ALA A 411 1.91 30.11 8.24
C ALA A 411 3.08 30.28 7.24
N ALA A 412 3.96 29.29 7.11
CA ALA A 412 4.99 29.28 6.07
C ALA A 412 4.39 28.99 4.69
N LEU A 413 3.49 28.00 4.59
CA LEU A 413 2.74 27.70 3.36
C LEU A 413 1.94 28.91 2.90
N GLU A 414 1.23 29.58 3.81
CA GLU A 414 0.44 30.79 3.53
C GLU A 414 1.32 31.87 2.86
N ARG A 415 2.46 32.20 3.47
CA ARG A 415 3.42 33.18 2.93
C ARG A 415 4.00 32.75 1.58
N VAL A 416 4.33 31.47 1.41
CA VAL A 416 4.94 30.97 0.16
C VAL A 416 3.94 30.99 -0.98
N VAL A 417 2.71 30.51 -0.77
CA VAL A 417 1.69 30.39 -1.82
C VAL A 417 0.99 31.73 -2.08
N PHE A 418 0.43 32.34 -1.04
CA PHE A 418 -0.41 33.54 -1.19
C PHE A 418 0.41 34.83 -1.20
N GLY A 419 1.55 34.86 -0.49
CA GLY A 419 2.44 36.02 -0.44
C GLY A 419 3.45 36.09 -1.59
N HIS A 420 4.22 35.01 -1.80
CA HIS A 420 5.35 35.01 -2.73
C HIS A 420 4.99 34.52 -4.14
N ALA A 421 4.42 33.31 -4.28
CA ALA A 421 4.00 32.77 -5.57
C ALA A 421 2.84 33.58 -6.17
N ARG A 422 1.92 34.00 -5.28
CA ARG A 422 0.85 34.98 -5.50
C ARG A 422 0.11 34.82 -6.85
N PRO A 423 -0.36 33.61 -7.19
CA PRO A 423 -1.09 33.38 -8.45
C PRO A 423 -2.42 34.17 -8.46
N ARG A 424 -3.03 34.33 -9.64
CA ARG A 424 -4.34 35.00 -9.73
C ARG A 424 -5.42 34.23 -8.96
N HIS A 425 -5.36 32.90 -9.01
CA HIS A 425 -6.27 32.01 -8.31
C HIS A 425 -5.52 30.97 -7.47
N VAL A 426 -6.07 30.61 -6.31
CA VAL A 426 -5.63 29.44 -5.54
C VAL A 426 -6.85 28.56 -5.27
N VAL A 427 -6.77 27.28 -5.62
CA VAL A 427 -7.81 26.29 -5.31
C VAL A 427 -7.27 25.37 -4.23
N VAL A 428 -7.94 25.33 -3.09
CA VAL A 428 -7.57 24.46 -1.95
C VAL A 428 -8.69 23.45 -1.73
N THR A 429 -8.36 22.17 -1.62
CA THR A 429 -9.30 21.16 -1.11
C THR A 429 -8.75 20.47 0.12
N THR A 430 -9.64 20.17 1.07
CA THR A 430 -9.31 19.45 2.30
C THR A 430 -10.50 18.58 2.73
N PRO A 431 -10.27 17.48 3.46
CA PRO A 431 -11.33 16.72 4.11
C PRO A 431 -12.21 17.60 5.02
N ASN A 432 -13.49 17.23 5.11
CA ASN A 432 -14.40 17.70 6.14
C ASN A 432 -14.48 16.66 7.26
N VAL A 433 -14.00 17.00 8.46
CA VAL A 433 -14.03 16.08 9.62
C VAL A 433 -15.46 15.81 10.09
N GLU A 434 -16.39 16.75 9.89
CA GLU A 434 -17.80 16.59 10.26
C GLU A 434 -18.42 15.41 9.50
N TYR A 435 -17.98 15.17 8.26
CA TYR A 435 -18.46 14.06 7.43
C TYR A 435 -17.99 12.70 7.91
N ASN A 436 -16.95 12.62 8.75
CA ASN A 436 -16.34 11.34 9.08
C ASN A 436 -17.29 10.36 9.77
N VAL A 437 -18.32 10.88 10.45
CA VAL A 437 -19.41 10.07 11.05
C VAL A 437 -20.19 9.25 10.01
N ARG A 438 -20.15 9.62 8.73
CA ARG A 438 -20.79 8.89 7.63
C ARG A 438 -19.94 7.74 7.08
N TYR A 439 -18.66 7.66 7.47
CA TYR A 439 -17.81 6.52 7.13
C TYR A 439 -17.93 5.44 8.20
N ALA A 440 -18.61 4.34 7.86
CA ALA A 440 -18.68 3.18 8.71
C ALA A 440 -17.26 2.70 9.09
N PHE A 441 -17.03 2.45 10.38
CA PHE A 441 -15.77 1.96 10.96
C PHE A 441 -14.59 2.95 10.93
N LEU A 442 -14.80 4.21 10.58
CA LEU A 442 -13.77 5.24 10.74
C LEU A 442 -13.72 5.73 12.19
N THR A 443 -12.53 5.70 12.79
CA THR A 443 -12.25 6.31 14.10
C THR A 443 -11.10 7.30 13.94
N GLY A 444 -11.30 8.55 14.38
CA GLY A 444 -10.32 9.63 14.21
C GLY A 444 -10.29 10.22 12.79
N LEU A 445 -9.08 10.56 12.31
CA LEU A 445 -8.86 11.17 10.99
C LEU A 445 -9.05 10.12 9.87
N ARG A 446 -9.57 10.56 8.73
CA ARG A 446 -9.82 9.77 7.51
C ARG A 446 -8.56 9.10 6.96
N HIS A 447 -7.39 9.72 7.15
CA HIS A 447 -6.12 9.16 6.73
C HIS A 447 -5.09 9.24 7.86
N PRO A 448 -4.27 8.18 8.09
CA PRO A 448 -3.27 8.17 9.15
C PRO A 448 -2.15 9.22 8.97
N ASP A 449 -1.92 9.66 7.73
CA ASP A 449 -0.93 10.70 7.42
C ASP A 449 -1.48 12.13 7.55
N HIS A 450 -2.75 12.31 7.95
CA HIS A 450 -3.28 13.63 8.26
C HIS A 450 -2.74 14.11 9.60
N ARG A 451 -2.35 15.38 9.66
CA ARG A 451 -1.96 16.10 10.89
C ARG A 451 -3.18 16.69 11.59
N PHE A 452 -4.20 17.05 10.82
CA PHE A 452 -5.47 17.56 11.28
C PHE A 452 -6.53 17.33 10.21
N GLU A 453 -7.81 17.41 10.57
CA GLU A 453 -8.91 17.61 9.63
C GLU A 453 -9.82 18.67 10.21
N TRP A 454 -10.13 19.70 9.41
CA TRP A 454 -10.94 20.81 9.85
C TRP A 454 -12.43 20.55 9.64
N THR A 455 -13.23 21.12 10.53
CA THR A 455 -14.65 21.38 10.31
C THR A 455 -14.82 22.46 9.22
N ARG A 456 -16.05 22.61 8.71
CA ARG A 456 -16.42 23.71 7.80
C ARG A 456 -16.18 25.08 8.41
N ALA A 457 -16.43 25.24 9.70
CA ALA A 457 -16.20 26.50 10.40
C ALA A 457 -14.70 26.84 10.48
N GLU A 458 -13.86 25.86 10.84
CA GLU A 458 -12.40 26.06 10.94
C GLU A 458 -11.76 26.34 9.58
N PHE A 459 -12.12 25.57 8.54
CA PHE A 459 -11.61 25.81 7.19
C PHE A 459 -12.05 27.18 6.67
N ALA A 460 -13.31 27.58 6.89
CA ALA A 460 -13.81 28.88 6.47
C ALA A 460 -13.13 30.04 7.23
N ALA A 461 -12.86 29.88 8.53
CA ALA A 461 -12.16 30.87 9.33
C ALA A 461 -10.70 31.04 8.84
N TRP A 462 -9.99 29.92 8.64
CA TRP A 462 -8.63 29.92 8.10
C TRP A 462 -8.59 30.60 6.73
N ALA A 463 -9.45 30.17 5.81
CA ALA A 463 -9.47 30.67 4.44
C ALA A 463 -9.79 32.17 4.38
N ARG A 464 -10.77 32.66 5.15
CA ARG A 464 -11.09 34.10 5.19
C ARG A 464 -9.94 34.94 5.76
N ARG A 465 -9.26 34.46 6.80
CA ARG A 465 -8.07 35.14 7.36
C ARG A 465 -6.96 35.24 6.32
N VAL A 466 -6.58 34.12 5.70
CA VAL A 466 -5.53 34.07 4.67
C VAL A 466 -5.88 34.97 3.49
N ALA A 467 -7.14 34.96 3.08
CA ALA A 467 -7.62 35.79 1.99
C ALA A 467 -7.47 37.29 2.33
N ALA A 468 -7.92 37.71 3.51
CA ALA A 468 -7.80 39.09 3.97
C ALA A 468 -6.33 39.55 4.12
N GLU A 469 -5.46 38.70 4.66
CA GLU A 469 -4.05 39.00 4.91
C GLU A 469 -3.24 39.18 3.60
N HIS A 470 -3.60 38.43 2.55
CA HIS A 470 -2.84 38.40 1.30
C HIS A 470 -3.54 39.07 0.10
N GLY A 471 -4.69 39.72 0.30
CA GLY A 471 -5.39 40.45 -0.77
C GLY A 471 -6.14 39.54 -1.75
N TYR A 472 -6.76 38.48 -1.23
CA TYR A 472 -7.67 37.60 -1.96
C TYR A 472 -9.09 37.73 -1.43
N THR A 473 -10.07 37.39 -2.26
CA THR A 473 -11.41 36.97 -1.82
C THR A 473 -11.48 35.45 -1.85
N VAL A 474 -12.38 34.84 -1.09
CA VAL A 474 -12.57 33.38 -1.09
C VAL A 474 -14.05 33.00 -1.21
N ALA A 475 -14.32 32.06 -2.11
CA ALA A 475 -15.61 31.38 -2.23
C ALA A 475 -15.47 29.91 -1.80
N PHE A 476 -16.55 29.32 -1.26
CA PHE A 476 -16.57 27.93 -0.79
C PHE A 476 -17.53 27.11 -1.64
N GLU A 477 -17.09 25.92 -2.03
CA GLU A 477 -17.87 25.02 -2.87
C GLU A 477 -17.84 23.59 -2.33
N PRO A 478 -18.96 22.86 -2.40
CA PRO A 478 -19.02 21.48 -1.95
C PRO A 478 -18.38 20.53 -2.97
N VAL A 479 -17.71 19.50 -2.47
CA VAL A 479 -17.17 18.42 -3.30
C VAL A 479 -17.58 17.06 -2.72
N GLY A 480 -18.40 16.34 -3.47
CA GLY A 480 -19.01 15.08 -3.04
C GLY A 480 -20.52 15.25 -2.83
N ASP A 481 -21.13 14.29 -2.14
CA ASP A 481 -22.54 14.37 -1.77
C ASP A 481 -22.69 15.36 -0.63
N ASP A 482 -23.54 16.37 -0.82
CA ASP A 482 -23.77 17.40 0.18
C ASP A 482 -24.79 16.89 1.20
N ASP A 483 -24.29 16.38 2.32
CA ASP A 483 -25.12 15.87 3.41
C ASP A 483 -25.79 17.04 4.15
N PRO A 484 -27.11 16.99 4.38
CA PRO A 484 -27.82 18.11 4.99
C PRO A 484 -27.36 18.44 6.42
N GLU A 485 -26.80 17.48 7.15
CA GLU A 485 -26.35 17.67 8.54
C GLU A 485 -24.87 18.05 8.57
N VAL A 486 -24.03 17.26 7.91
CA VAL A 486 -22.57 17.34 8.05
C VAL A 486 -21.86 17.97 6.85
N GLY A 487 -22.60 18.35 5.80
CA GLY A 487 -22.08 18.96 4.58
C GLY A 487 -21.37 17.97 3.65
N PRO A 488 -20.50 18.44 2.75
CA PRO A 488 -19.80 17.57 1.81
C PRO A 488 -18.61 16.85 2.46
N PRO A 489 -18.19 15.67 1.95
CA PRO A 489 -17.01 14.97 2.46
C PRO A 489 -15.69 15.69 2.17
N THR A 490 -15.66 16.56 1.16
CA THR A 490 -14.52 17.41 0.83
C THR A 490 -14.97 18.86 0.74
N GLN A 491 -14.15 19.75 1.28
CA GLN A 491 -14.35 21.19 1.25
C GLN A 491 -13.44 21.78 0.17
N MET A 492 -13.96 22.70 -0.65
CA MET A 492 -13.16 23.45 -1.62
C MET A 492 -13.24 24.94 -1.34
N GLY A 493 -12.07 25.59 -1.24
CA GLY A 493 -11.92 27.04 -1.14
C GLY A 493 -11.28 27.58 -2.42
N VAL A 494 -11.94 28.52 -3.08
CA VAL A 494 -11.48 29.16 -4.31
C VAL A 494 -11.11 30.60 -4.00
N PHE A 495 -9.81 30.87 -3.93
CA PHE A 495 -9.26 32.18 -3.67
C PHE A 495 -9.01 32.92 -4.97
N THR A 496 -9.49 34.15 -5.07
CA THR A 496 -9.25 35.02 -6.24
C THR A 496 -8.62 36.32 -5.78
N ARG A 497 -7.46 36.64 -6.35
CA ARG A 497 -6.72 37.86 -6.01
C ARG A 497 -7.51 39.07 -6.50
N ASP A 498 -7.68 40.07 -5.64
CA ASP A 498 -8.24 41.35 -6.09
C ASP A 498 -7.23 42.01 -7.05
N GLN A 499 -7.67 42.36 -8.27
CA GLN A 499 -6.79 42.97 -9.29
C GLN A 499 -6.59 44.47 -9.06
N ARG A 500 -7.15 45.04 -7.98
CA ARG A 500 -7.11 46.48 -7.68
C ARG A 500 -5.99 46.90 -6.70
N SER A 501 -5.07 46.01 -6.36
CA SER A 501 -3.98 46.27 -5.37
C SER A 501 -2.60 46.31 -5.99
#